data_AF-A0AA35LHV3-F1
#
_entry.id   AF-A0AA35LHV3-F1
#
_cell.length_a   1.000
_cell.length_b   1.000
_cell.length_c   1.000
_cell.angle_alpha   90.00
_cell.angle_beta   90.00
_cell.angle_gamma   90.00
#
_symmetry.space_group_name_H-M   'P 1'
#
loop_
_entity.id
_entity.type
_entity.pdbx_description
1 polymer ?
#
loop_
_entity_poly.entity_id
_entity_poly.type
_entity_poly.pdbx_seq_one_letter_code
_entity_poly.pdbx_strand_id
1 'polypeptide(L)'
;MLVKHGPLTNTISNFSKDSINSVSKKILHIAWEDRRTNISVLDEAKITSVEAMILQHQLRWTGHVVWMPDYRLPKQLLYSELKNGKCNVGGQRKRFKDKANLFKCSIYTDNWETPAGEHSSWRTAFTKGVMDFEDTQTQNAREKCARRKARLANPHCDQLPPGNQCPHCGRTRGSRIGLHSPLQTHC
;
A
#
# COMPACT_ATOMS: atom_id res chain seq x y z
N MET A 1 21.73 3.31 -20.34
CA MET A 1 20.41 2.76 -19.98
C MET A 1 20.46 2.32 -18.51
N LEU A 2 19.94 3.14 -17.59
CA LEU A 2 19.92 2.81 -16.16
C LEU A 2 18.58 2.18 -15.80
N VAL A 3 18.59 0.87 -15.59
CA VAL A 3 17.46 0.13 -15.01
C VAL A 3 17.29 0.63 -13.58
N LYS A 4 16.25 1.43 -13.34
CA LYS A 4 15.86 1.85 -11.99
C LYS A 4 15.37 0.61 -11.24
N HIS A 5 16.25 -0.01 -10.46
CA HIS A 5 15.84 -1.00 -9.47
C HIS A 5 14.98 -0.28 -8.41
N GLY A 6 13.66 -0.49 -8.46
CA GLY A 6 12.77 -0.12 -7.37
C GLY A 6 13.17 -0.84 -6.08
N PRO A 7 12.79 -0.31 -4.90
CA PRO A 7 13.17 -0.91 -3.63
C PRO A 7 12.70 -2.37 -3.57
N LEU A 8 13.63 -3.29 -3.26
CA LEU A 8 13.43 -4.75 -3.20
C LEU A 8 12.27 -5.18 -2.27
N THR A 9 11.76 -4.27 -1.45
CA THR A 9 10.58 -4.48 -0.61
C THR A 9 9.28 -4.60 -1.41
N ASN A 10 9.18 -3.96 -2.57
CA ASN A 10 7.98 -4.02 -3.41
C ASN A 10 7.90 -5.34 -4.20
N THR A 11 9.02 -5.86 -4.69
CA THR A 11 9.08 -7.10 -5.48
C THR A 11 8.70 -8.33 -4.66
N ILE A 12 9.21 -8.46 -3.43
CA ILE A 12 8.87 -9.59 -2.55
C ILE A 12 7.39 -9.53 -2.13
N SER A 13 6.86 -8.32 -1.84
CA SER A 13 5.44 -8.17 -1.50
C SER A 13 4.52 -8.52 -2.67
N ASN A 14 4.91 -8.15 -3.89
CA ASN A 14 4.10 -8.38 -5.09
C ASN A 14 4.12 -9.85 -5.48
N PHE A 15 5.29 -10.50 -5.47
CA PHE A 15 5.40 -11.94 -5.71
C PHE A 15 4.55 -12.76 -4.72
N SER A 16 4.57 -12.40 -3.44
CA SER A 16 3.76 -13.07 -2.42
C SER A 16 2.26 -12.87 -2.61
N LYS A 17 1.82 -11.66 -3.03
CA LYS A 17 0.41 -11.37 -3.36
C LYS A 17 -0.09 -12.18 -4.54
N ASP A 18 0.71 -12.28 -5.59
CA ASP A 18 0.33 -12.98 -6.82
C ASP A 18 0.27 -14.49 -6.60
N SER A 19 1.21 -15.02 -5.80
CA SER A 19 1.23 -16.44 -5.42
C SER A 19 -0.01 -16.86 -4.61
N ILE A 20 -0.34 -16.11 -3.54
CA ILE A 20 -1.52 -16.43 -2.70
C ILE A 20 -2.82 -16.34 -3.50
N ASN A 21 -2.99 -15.29 -4.31
CA ASN A 21 -4.17 -15.18 -5.18
C ASN A 21 -4.25 -16.30 -6.23
N SER A 22 -3.11 -16.71 -6.79
CA SER A 22 -3.06 -17.81 -7.76
C SER A 22 -3.47 -19.15 -7.13
N VAL A 23 -2.94 -19.45 -5.93
CA VAL A 23 -3.29 -20.67 -5.19
C VAL A 23 -4.78 -20.66 -4.82
N SER A 24 -5.31 -19.56 -4.28
CA SER A 24 -6.73 -19.48 -3.92
C SER A 24 -7.65 -19.66 -5.12
N LYS A 25 -7.31 -19.07 -6.28
CA LYS A 25 -8.08 -19.27 -7.52
C LYS A 25 -8.09 -20.74 -7.96
N LYS A 26 -6.97 -21.44 -7.80
CA LYS A 26 -6.86 -22.86 -8.14
C LYS A 26 -7.71 -23.75 -7.22
N ILE A 27 -7.70 -23.47 -5.92
CA ILE A 27 -8.50 -24.22 -4.91
C ILE A 27 -9.99 -23.99 -5.13
N LEU A 28 -10.40 -22.77 -5.45
CA LEU A 28 -11.80 -22.41 -5.71
C LEU A 28 -12.26 -22.72 -7.14
N HIS A 29 -11.44 -23.40 -7.95
CA HIS A 29 -11.73 -23.72 -9.36
C HIS A 29 -12.14 -22.51 -10.21
N ILE A 30 -11.54 -21.35 -9.97
CA ILE A 30 -11.84 -20.10 -10.67
C ILE A 30 -11.03 -20.04 -11.97
N ALA A 31 -11.75 -20.02 -13.09
CA ALA A 31 -11.17 -19.85 -14.41
C ALA A 31 -10.82 -18.37 -14.67
N TRP A 32 -9.96 -18.12 -15.66
CA TRP A 32 -9.64 -16.76 -16.10
C TRP A 32 -10.87 -16.05 -16.70
N GLU A 33 -11.81 -16.82 -17.27
CA GLU A 33 -13.07 -16.34 -17.88
C GLU A 33 -14.04 -15.74 -16.86
N ASP A 34 -13.99 -16.21 -15.60
CA ASP A 34 -14.91 -15.77 -14.54
C ASP A 34 -14.72 -14.29 -14.16
N ARG A 35 -13.56 -13.70 -14.53
CA ARG A 35 -13.21 -12.30 -14.26
C ARG A 35 -13.45 -11.86 -12.81
N ARG A 36 -13.30 -12.80 -11.86
CA ARG A 36 -13.43 -12.54 -10.42
C ARG A 36 -12.34 -11.57 -9.96
N THR A 37 -12.73 -10.68 -9.05
CA THR A 37 -11.77 -9.73 -8.43
C THR A 37 -10.97 -10.43 -7.34
N ASN A 38 -9.71 -10.05 -7.12
CA ASN A 38 -8.91 -10.65 -6.04
C ASN A 38 -9.57 -10.49 -4.66
N ILE A 39 -10.30 -9.40 -4.42
CA ILE A 39 -11.06 -9.17 -3.18
C ILE A 39 -12.13 -10.26 -2.99
N SER A 40 -12.92 -10.54 -4.03
CA SER A 40 -13.98 -11.56 -3.92
C SER A 40 -13.40 -12.96 -3.75
N VAL A 41 -12.23 -13.24 -4.33
CA VAL A 41 -11.51 -14.51 -4.12
C VAL A 41 -11.06 -14.66 -2.67
N LEU A 42 -10.49 -13.59 -2.08
CA LEU A 42 -10.05 -13.60 -0.69
C LEU A 42 -11.22 -13.72 0.30
N ASP A 43 -12.33 -13.03 0.03
CA ASP A 43 -13.57 -13.07 0.81
C ASP A 43 -14.20 -14.48 0.80
N GLU A 44 -14.28 -15.10 -0.39
CA GLU A 44 -14.80 -16.47 -0.56
C GLU A 44 -13.89 -17.51 0.12
N ALA A 45 -12.57 -17.32 0.05
CA ALA A 45 -11.60 -18.17 0.72
C ALA A 45 -11.50 -17.94 2.24
N LYS A 46 -12.08 -16.85 2.77
CA LYS A 46 -11.91 -16.38 4.16
C LYS A 46 -10.43 -16.18 4.55
N ILE A 47 -9.63 -15.66 3.62
CA ILE A 47 -8.19 -15.41 3.81
C ILE A 47 -7.94 -13.91 3.82
N THR A 48 -7.07 -13.46 4.72
CA THR A 48 -6.64 -12.06 4.76
C THR A 48 -5.62 -11.75 3.67
N SER A 49 -5.59 -10.49 3.25
CA SER A 49 -4.62 -10.03 2.26
C SER A 49 -3.19 -10.19 2.77
N VAL A 50 -2.26 -10.46 1.84
CA VAL A 50 -0.83 -10.60 2.17
C VAL A 50 -0.26 -9.37 2.87
N GLU A 51 -0.76 -8.17 2.53
CA GLU A 51 -0.34 -6.95 3.23
C GLU A 51 -0.79 -6.95 4.69
N ALA A 52 -2.05 -7.30 4.96
CA ALA A 52 -2.57 -7.43 6.32
C ALA A 52 -1.79 -8.50 7.10
N MET A 53 -1.50 -9.65 6.49
CA MET A 53 -0.66 -10.69 7.10
C MET A 53 0.74 -10.16 7.45
N ILE A 54 1.42 -9.48 6.54
CA ILE A 54 2.75 -8.92 6.79
C ILE A 54 2.71 -7.88 7.92
N LEU A 55 1.71 -7.01 7.93
CA LEU A 55 1.52 -6.01 8.98
C LEU A 55 1.30 -6.68 10.34
N GLN A 56 0.45 -7.70 10.41
CA GLN A 56 0.18 -8.44 11.64
C GLN A 56 1.44 -9.10 12.19
N HIS A 57 2.25 -9.75 11.35
CA HIS A 57 3.50 -10.37 11.79
C HIS A 57 4.52 -9.33 12.27
N GLN A 58 4.62 -8.21 11.58
CA GLN A 58 5.51 -7.12 11.96
C GLN A 58 5.11 -6.51 13.31
N LEU A 59 3.82 -6.23 13.52
CA LEU A 59 3.29 -5.67 14.78
C LEU A 59 3.34 -6.70 15.94
N ARG A 60 3.17 -7.98 15.65
CA ARG A 60 3.38 -9.02 16.66
C ARG A 60 4.84 -9.06 17.11
N TRP A 61 5.78 -8.95 16.17
CA TRP A 61 7.21 -8.90 16.47
C TRP A 61 7.57 -7.64 17.28
N THR A 62 6.97 -6.47 17.01
CA THR A 62 7.26 -5.26 17.79
C THR A 62 6.88 -5.39 19.24
N GLY A 63 5.65 -5.83 19.53
CA GLY A 63 5.22 -6.05 20.92
C GLY A 63 6.13 -7.04 21.62
N HIS A 64 6.51 -8.12 20.93
CA HIS A 64 7.46 -9.09 21.46
C HIS A 64 8.81 -8.47 21.83
N VAL A 65 9.35 -7.58 20.99
CA VAL A 65 10.61 -6.88 21.29
C VAL A 65 10.47 -5.94 22.49
N VAL A 66 9.34 -5.25 22.67
CA VAL A 66 9.09 -4.39 23.83
C VAL A 66 9.16 -5.19 25.14
N TRP A 67 8.64 -6.43 25.15
CA TRP A 67 8.70 -7.31 26.33
C TRP A 67 10.03 -8.01 26.55
N MET A 68 10.98 -7.91 25.61
CA MET A 68 12.31 -8.45 25.86
C MET A 68 13.02 -7.66 26.97
N PRO A 69 13.92 -8.29 27.74
CA PRO A 69 14.84 -7.57 28.61
C PRO A 69 15.75 -6.60 27.82
N ASP A 70 16.14 -5.49 28.45
CA ASP A 70 16.91 -4.41 27.78
C ASP A 70 18.31 -4.83 27.34
N TYR A 71 18.89 -5.89 27.93
CA TYR A 71 20.18 -6.44 27.49
C TYR A 71 20.10 -7.22 26.17
N ARG A 72 18.89 -7.48 25.64
CA ARG A 72 18.71 -8.25 24.41
C ARG A 72 18.96 -7.38 23.19
N LEU A 73 19.82 -7.87 22.29
CA LEU A 73 20.19 -7.18 21.05
C LEU A 73 18.98 -6.66 20.24
N PRO A 74 17.86 -7.39 20.06
CA PRO A 74 16.72 -6.87 19.30
C PRO A 74 16.10 -5.61 19.93
N LYS A 75 16.00 -5.55 21.26
CA LYS A 75 15.45 -4.40 21.98
C LYS A 75 16.44 -3.24 21.95
N GLN A 76 17.72 -3.52 22.22
CA GLN A 76 18.78 -2.52 22.07
C GLN A 76 18.80 -1.92 20.66
N LEU A 77 18.67 -2.74 19.62
CA LEU A 77 18.64 -2.28 18.23
C LEU A 77 17.38 -1.46 17.92
N LEU A 78 16.21 -1.87 18.43
CA LEU A 78 14.95 -1.16 18.23
C LEU A 78 14.99 0.26 18.83
N TYR A 79 15.58 0.39 20.01
CA TYR A 79 15.73 1.65 20.74
C TYR A 79 17.08 2.33 20.51
N SER A 80 17.95 1.77 19.66
CA SER A 80 19.25 2.38 19.39
C SER A 80 19.07 3.67 18.62
N GLU A 81 19.60 4.75 19.19
CA GLU A 81 19.79 6.00 18.50
C GLU A 81 21.28 6.16 18.16
N LEU A 82 21.57 6.66 16.95
CA LEU A 82 22.95 6.98 16.57
C LEU A 82 23.43 8.12 17.47
N LYS A 83 24.42 7.84 18.34
CA LYS A 83 25.01 8.82 19.26
C LYS A 83 25.58 10.03 18.51
N ASN A 84 26.23 9.79 17.36
CA ASN A 84 26.72 10.80 16.44
C ASN A 84 26.49 10.33 15.00
N GLY A 85 26.02 11.23 14.12
CA GLY A 85 25.90 10.98 12.68
C GLY A 85 24.64 11.59 12.07
N LYS A 86 24.80 12.45 11.07
CA LYS A 86 23.68 12.92 10.24
C LYS A 86 23.39 11.83 9.20
N CYS A 87 22.15 11.35 9.12
CA CYS A 87 21.76 10.42 8.06
C CYS A 87 21.91 11.14 6.71
N ASN A 88 22.58 10.48 5.75
CA ASN A 88 22.72 11.03 4.40
C ASN A 88 21.33 11.13 3.75
N VAL A 89 21.04 12.27 3.13
CA VAL A 89 19.79 12.49 2.43
C VAL A 89 19.79 11.63 1.16
N GLY A 90 19.04 10.53 1.17
CA GLY A 90 18.84 9.69 -0.01
C GLY A 90 18.70 8.20 0.30
N GLY A 91 17.52 7.63 0.02
CA GLY A 91 17.30 6.18 -0.17
C GLY A 91 17.65 5.23 0.99
N GLN A 92 18.05 5.74 2.15
CA GLN A 92 18.47 4.92 3.29
C GLN A 92 17.29 4.08 3.82
N ARG A 93 17.58 2.83 4.23
CA ARG A 93 16.53 1.95 4.77
C ARG A 93 15.98 2.57 6.05
N LYS A 94 14.66 2.80 6.09
CA LYS A 94 13.96 3.32 7.28
C LYS A 94 14.26 2.42 8.49
N ARG A 95 14.45 3.02 9.67
CA ARG A 95 14.51 2.25 10.93
C ARG A 95 13.20 1.51 11.11
N PHE A 96 13.22 0.44 11.90
CA PHE A 96 12.01 -0.31 12.16
C PHE A 96 10.91 0.57 12.80
N LYS A 97 11.28 1.41 13.79
CA LYS A 97 10.37 2.39 14.43
C LYS A 97 9.77 3.38 13.42
N ASP A 98 10.54 3.73 12.39
CA ASP A 98 10.13 4.64 11.30
C ASP A 98 9.38 3.93 10.16
N LYS A 99 9.12 2.62 10.28
CA LYS A 99 8.32 1.91 9.29
C LYS A 99 6.87 2.33 9.44
N ALA A 100 6.29 2.77 8.33
CA ALA A 100 4.92 3.25 8.17
C ALA A 100 3.81 2.23 8.54
N ASN A 101 4.15 1.10 9.16
CA ASN A 101 3.22 0.03 9.49
C ASN A 101 2.35 0.36 10.70
N LEU A 102 2.91 1.02 11.72
CA LEU A 102 2.14 1.52 12.86
C LEU A 102 1.07 2.51 12.40
N PHE A 103 1.48 3.49 11.58
CA PHE A 103 0.57 4.48 11.00
C PHE A 103 -0.53 3.85 10.14
N LYS A 104 -0.21 2.82 9.34
CA LYS A 104 -1.21 2.09 8.53
C LYS A 104 -2.30 1.42 9.36
N CYS A 105 -1.98 1.06 10.60
CA CYS A 105 -2.89 0.40 11.54
C CYS A 105 -3.45 1.39 12.58
N SER A 106 -3.36 2.71 12.32
CA SER A 106 -3.84 3.76 13.23
C SER A 106 -3.21 3.71 14.63
N ILE A 107 -1.99 3.17 14.72
CA ILE A 107 -1.19 3.16 15.95
C ILE A 107 -0.19 4.32 15.84
N TYR A 108 -0.33 5.33 16.70
CA TYR A 108 0.55 6.50 16.66
C TYR A 108 1.94 6.18 17.22
N THR A 109 2.97 6.68 16.54
CA THR A 109 4.38 6.45 16.90
C THR A 109 4.78 6.99 18.27
N ASP A 110 3.97 7.89 18.81
CA ASP A 110 4.30 8.64 20.03
C ASP A 110 3.73 7.96 21.28
N ASN A 111 2.71 7.10 21.13
CA ASN A 111 2.01 6.47 22.24
C ASN A 111 1.83 4.95 22.10
N TRP A 112 2.41 4.31 21.08
CA TRP A 112 2.27 2.87 20.84
C TRP A 112 2.92 1.99 21.93
N GLU A 113 3.87 2.53 22.70
CA GLU A 113 4.51 1.83 23.81
C GLU A 113 3.54 1.60 24.98
N THR A 114 2.57 2.51 25.17
CA THR A 114 1.55 2.39 26.22
C THR A 114 0.70 1.13 26.06
N PRO A 115 0.02 0.86 24.91
CA PRO A 115 -0.65 -0.41 24.72
C PRO A 115 0.33 -1.56 24.55
N ALA A 116 1.59 -1.33 24.14
CA ALA A 116 2.60 -2.38 24.05
C ALA A 116 3.07 -2.87 25.44
N GLY A 117 2.87 -2.11 26.51
CA GLY A 117 3.26 -2.51 27.87
C GLY A 117 2.54 -3.76 28.38
N GLU A 118 1.30 -3.98 27.94
CA GLU A 118 0.49 -5.14 28.31
C GLU A 118 0.19 -6.03 27.08
N HIS A 119 0.43 -7.34 27.19
CA HIS A 119 0.29 -8.27 26.08
C HIS A 119 -1.13 -8.33 25.47
N SER A 120 -2.16 -8.32 26.31
CA SER A 120 -3.58 -8.31 25.91
C SER A 120 -3.96 -7.02 25.20
N SER A 121 -3.54 -5.87 25.75
CA SER A 121 -3.78 -4.54 25.20
C SER A 121 -3.11 -4.39 23.83
N TRP A 122 -1.84 -4.79 23.72
CA TRP A 122 -1.11 -4.79 22.46
C TRP A 122 -1.80 -5.65 21.40
N ARG A 123 -2.19 -6.88 21.79
CA ARG A 123 -2.87 -7.81 20.90
C ARG A 123 -4.16 -7.23 20.36
N THR A 124 -4.95 -6.62 21.23
CA THR A 124 -6.22 -5.98 20.84
C THR A 124 -5.96 -4.81 19.91
N ALA A 125 -5.00 -3.94 20.24
CA ALA A 125 -4.66 -2.76 19.45
C ALA A 125 -4.18 -3.12 18.04
N PHE A 126 -3.21 -4.04 17.90
CA PHE A 126 -2.73 -4.40 16.56
C PHE A 126 -3.73 -5.24 15.78
N THR A 127 -4.52 -6.10 16.43
CA THR A 127 -5.53 -6.90 15.72
C THR A 127 -6.60 -5.99 15.14
N LYS A 128 -7.11 -5.04 15.94
CA LYS A 128 -8.03 -4.01 15.47
C LYS A 128 -7.43 -3.18 14.33
N GLY A 129 -6.21 -2.67 14.53
CA GLY A 129 -5.55 -1.84 13.51
C GLY A 129 -5.28 -2.57 12.18
N VAL A 130 -5.01 -3.88 12.21
CA VAL A 130 -4.88 -4.70 11.00
C VAL A 130 -6.24 -4.92 10.32
N MET A 131 -7.31 -5.15 11.10
CA MET A 131 -8.67 -5.25 10.56
C MET A 131 -9.11 -3.94 9.89
N ASP A 132 -8.94 -2.81 10.58
CA ASP A 132 -9.29 -1.48 10.04
C ASP A 132 -8.51 -1.17 8.74
N PHE A 133 -7.24 -1.56 8.70
CA PHE A 133 -6.41 -1.44 7.50
C PHE A 133 -6.95 -2.30 6.34
N GLU A 134 -7.32 -3.54 6.62
CA GLU A 134 -7.83 -4.48 5.63
C GLU A 134 -9.20 -4.06 5.08
N ASP A 135 -10.09 -3.58 5.94
CA ASP A 135 -11.38 -3.02 5.56
C ASP A 135 -11.18 -1.79 4.67
N THR A 136 -10.28 -0.89 5.04
CA THR A 136 -9.95 0.31 4.25
C THR A 136 -9.39 -0.07 2.88
N GLN A 137 -8.50 -1.05 2.80
CA GLN A 137 -7.97 -1.54 1.52
C GLN A 137 -9.05 -2.16 0.65
N THR A 138 -9.89 -2.99 1.25
CA THR A 138 -11.02 -3.65 0.59
C THR A 138 -12.00 -2.63 0.02
N GLN A 139 -12.37 -1.63 0.83
CA GLN A 139 -13.26 -0.55 0.43
C GLN A 139 -12.66 0.27 -0.72
N ASN A 140 -11.41 0.71 -0.60
CA ASN A 140 -10.70 1.45 -1.65
C ASN A 140 -10.64 0.67 -2.98
N ALA A 141 -10.44 -0.64 -2.91
CA ALA A 141 -10.37 -1.48 -4.09
C ALA A 141 -11.76 -1.74 -4.70
N ARG A 142 -12.81 -1.89 -3.88
CA ARG A 142 -14.21 -1.91 -4.33
C ARG A 142 -14.61 -0.60 -5.01
N GLU A 143 -14.26 0.55 -4.44
CA GLU A 143 -14.50 1.87 -5.04
C GLU A 143 -13.77 2.06 -6.37
N LYS A 144 -12.50 1.65 -6.45
CA LYS A 144 -11.75 1.65 -7.72
C LYS A 144 -12.45 0.79 -8.78
N CYS A 145 -12.96 -0.38 -8.41
CA CYS A 145 -13.72 -1.24 -9.30
C CYS A 145 -15.04 -0.59 -9.74
N ALA A 146 -15.80 -0.03 -8.80
CA ALA A 146 -17.06 0.68 -9.07
C ALA A 146 -16.85 1.87 -10.02
N ARG A 147 -15.80 2.68 -9.80
CA ARG A 147 -15.42 3.76 -10.72
C ARG A 147 -15.13 3.25 -12.13
N ARG A 148 -14.41 2.13 -12.28
CA ARG A 148 -14.15 1.54 -13.61
C ARG A 148 -15.45 1.08 -14.29
N LYS A 149 -16.35 0.44 -13.55
CA LYS A 149 -17.67 0.03 -14.07
C LYS A 149 -18.50 1.24 -14.51
N ALA A 150 -18.53 2.31 -13.72
CA ALA A 150 -19.24 3.54 -14.05
C ALA A 150 -18.68 4.22 -15.31
N ARG A 151 -17.34 4.23 -15.48
CA ARG A 151 -16.70 4.75 -16.70
C ARG A 151 -17.09 3.93 -17.94
N LEU A 152 -17.08 2.60 -17.85
CA LEU A 152 -17.48 1.73 -18.96
C LEU A 152 -18.97 1.87 -19.30
N ALA A 153 -19.83 2.10 -18.29
CA ALA A 153 -21.26 2.34 -18.47
C ALA A 153 -21.57 3.72 -19.06
N ASN A 154 -20.64 4.68 -18.97
CA ASN A 154 -20.79 6.02 -19.51
C ASN A 154 -19.65 6.35 -20.52
N PRO A 155 -19.82 6.03 -21.81
CA PRO A 155 -18.86 6.33 -22.87
C PRO A 155 -18.54 7.82 -23.02
N HIS A 156 -19.35 8.70 -22.41
CA HIS A 156 -19.17 10.15 -22.45
C HIS A 156 -18.21 10.66 -21.35
N CYS A 157 -17.82 9.85 -20.36
CA CYS A 157 -16.99 10.35 -19.24
C CYS A 157 -15.53 10.67 -19.64
N ASP A 158 -15.07 10.12 -20.76
CA ASP A 158 -13.75 10.40 -21.33
C ASP A 158 -13.82 11.45 -22.45
N GLN A 159 -15.01 12.01 -22.73
CA GLN A 159 -15.10 13.15 -23.64
C GLN A 159 -14.39 14.34 -23.02
N LEU A 160 -13.31 14.73 -23.68
CA LEU A 160 -12.55 15.90 -23.31
C LEU A 160 -13.48 17.14 -23.37
N PRO A 161 -13.39 18.06 -22.40
CA PRO A 161 -14.21 19.27 -22.39
C PRO A 161 -14.17 19.99 -23.74
N PRO A 162 -15.24 20.64 -24.20
CA PRO A 162 -15.18 21.56 -25.34
C PRO A 162 -14.06 22.59 -25.09
N GLY A 163 -13.02 22.60 -25.93
CA GLY A 163 -11.82 23.42 -25.69
C GLY A 163 -10.48 22.77 -26.03
N ASN A 164 -10.46 21.54 -26.56
CA ASN A 164 -9.20 20.87 -26.92
C ASN A 164 -8.63 21.25 -28.29
N GLN A 165 -9.20 22.29 -28.91
CA GLN A 165 -8.73 22.85 -30.16
C GLN A 165 -7.71 23.93 -29.86
N CYS A 166 -6.55 23.85 -30.51
CA CYS A 166 -5.58 24.94 -30.44
C CYS A 166 -6.13 26.17 -31.18
N PRO A 167 -6.22 27.35 -30.54
CA PRO A 167 -6.71 28.57 -31.21
C PRO A 167 -5.81 29.04 -32.37
N HIS A 168 -4.54 28.61 -32.42
CA HIS A 168 -3.59 29.03 -33.46
C HIS A 168 -3.44 28.04 -34.64
N CYS A 169 -3.75 26.75 -34.47
CA CYS A 169 -3.58 25.75 -35.55
C CYS A 169 -4.78 24.83 -35.77
N GLY A 170 -5.88 25.02 -35.05
CA GLY A 170 -7.13 24.26 -35.23
C GLY A 170 -7.06 22.76 -34.88
N ARG A 171 -5.88 22.21 -34.54
CA ARG A 171 -5.73 20.79 -34.20
C ARG A 171 -6.42 20.46 -32.89
N THR A 172 -7.24 19.40 -32.92
CA THR A 172 -7.87 18.81 -31.72
C THR A 172 -6.86 17.90 -31.03
N ARG A 173 -6.57 18.15 -29.75
CA ARG A 173 -5.58 17.37 -28.97
C ARG A 173 -6.27 16.46 -27.96
N GLY A 174 -5.77 15.23 -27.82
CA GLY A 174 -6.38 14.17 -27.02
C GLY A 174 -6.27 14.31 -25.49
N SER A 175 -5.75 15.41 -24.97
CA SER A 175 -5.77 15.70 -23.53
C SER A 175 -5.64 17.20 -23.23
N ARG A 176 -6.21 17.64 -22.11
CA ARG A 176 -6.06 19.02 -21.60
C ARG A 176 -4.61 19.35 -21.23
N ILE A 177 -3.82 18.38 -20.77
CA ILE A 177 -2.38 18.57 -20.48
C ILE A 177 -1.60 18.77 -21.79
N GLY A 178 -1.95 18.01 -22.83
CA GLY A 178 -1.41 18.20 -24.17
C GLY A 178 -1.76 19.54 -24.81
N LEU A 179 -2.72 20.30 -24.26
CA LEU A 179 -2.99 21.68 -24.67
C LEU A 179 -1.87 22.65 -24.29
N HIS A 180 -1.24 22.43 -23.13
CA HIS A 180 -0.25 23.34 -22.56
C HIS A 180 1.18 23.12 -23.07
N SER A 181 1.52 21.92 -23.58
CA SER A 181 2.88 21.65 -24.09
C SER A 181 3.32 22.60 -25.23
N PRO A 182 2.47 22.95 -26.21
CA PRO A 182 2.86 23.89 -27.26
C PRO A 182 2.41 25.34 -27.00
N LEU A 183 1.98 25.71 -25.80
CA LEU A 183 2.03 27.13 -25.41
C LEU A 183 3.49 27.60 -25.23
N GLN A 184 4.46 26.68 -25.21
CA GLN A 184 5.91 26.93 -25.27
C GLN A 184 6.51 26.80 -26.68
N THR A 185 5.75 26.35 -27.68
CA THR A 185 6.24 26.10 -29.06
C THR A 185 5.19 26.51 -30.09
N HIS A 186 4.60 27.70 -29.88
CA HIS A 186 4.27 28.54 -31.01
C HIS A 186 5.46 29.48 -31.17
N CYS A 187 6.29 29.12 -32.17
CA CYS A 187 7.75 29.14 -32.27
C CYS A 187 8.44 28.10 -31.37
#